data_AF-A0A2M6YRS9-F1
#
_entry.id   AF-A0A2M6YRS9-F1
#
_cell.length_a   1.000
_cell.length_b   1.000
_cell.length_c   1.000
_cell.angle_alpha   90.00
_cell.angle_beta   90.00
_cell.angle_gamma   90.00
#
_symmetry.space_group_name_H-M   'P 1'
#
loop_
_entity.id
_entity.type
_entity.pdbx_description
1 polymer ?
#
loop_
_entity_poly.entity_id
_entity_poly.type
_entity_poly.pdbx_seq_one_letter_code
_entity_poly.pdbx_strand_id
1 'polypeptide(L)' 'NHGAGRKMSRTEAIRTIGREEFESSMANVIHNLPYQKVVDEAPGAYKDIDLVVETLVEAGITKKVAKLIPLAVIKGD' A
#
# COMPACT_ATOMS: atom_id res chain seq x y z
N ASN A 1 -4.04 1.56 15.31
CA ASN A 1 -4.41 1.20 13.92
C ASN A 1 -3.30 0.31 13.36
N HIS A 2 -3.61 -0.69 12.54
CA HIS A 2 -2.65 -1.69 12.04
C HIS A 2 -2.16 -1.39 10.61
N GLY A 3 -2.64 -0.34 9.97
CA GLY A 3 -2.24 0.07 8.62
C GLY A 3 -3.25 1.03 8.00
N ALA A 4 -3.17 1.24 6.69
CA ALA A 4 -4.06 2.17 5.99
C ALA A 4 -5.51 1.64 5.87
N GLY A 5 -5.67 0.32 5.86
CA GLY A 5 -6.94 -0.32 5.54
C GLY A 5 -7.24 -0.26 4.04
N ARG A 6 -7.95 -1.27 3.53
CA ARG A 6 -8.27 -1.35 2.11
C ARG A 6 -9.30 -0.29 1.71
N LYS A 7 -9.14 0.27 0.51
CA LYS A 7 -10.16 1.10 -0.15
C LYS A 7 -11.05 0.27 -1.08
N MET A 8 -10.52 -0.84 -1.61
CA MET A 8 -11.20 -1.75 -2.54
C MET A 8 -11.09 -3.21 -2.09
N SER A 9 -12.01 -4.04 -2.56
CA SER A 9 -11.90 -5.49 -2.36
C SER A 9 -10.69 -6.07 -3.09
N ARG A 10 -10.28 -7.30 -2.77
CA ARG A 10 -9.19 -7.98 -3.51
C ARG A 10 -9.56 -8.20 -4.97
N THR A 11 -10.77 -8.71 -5.20
CA THR A 11 -11.29 -8.95 -6.56
C THR A 11 -11.39 -7.67 -7.37
N GLU A 12 -11.81 -6.57 -6.75
CA GLU A 12 -11.86 -5.28 -7.39
C GLU A 12 -10.47 -4.79 -7.78
N ALA A 13 -9.49 -4.85 -6.87
CA ALA A 13 -8.10 -4.50 -7.16
C ALA A 13 -7.53 -5.25 -8.37
N ILE A 14 -7.72 -6.57 -8.40
CA ILE A 14 -7.28 -7.42 -9.53
C ILE A 14 -7.93 -6.99 -10.85
N ARG A 15 -9.18 -6.51 -10.81
CA ARG A 15 -9.94 -6.11 -12.00
C ARG A 15 -9.62 -4.70 -12.48
N THR A 16 -9.32 -3.77 -11.58
CA THR A 16 -9.22 -2.34 -11.90
C THR A 16 -7.80 -1.81 -11.99
N ILE A 17 -6.87 -2.35 -11.22
CA ILE A 17 -5.48 -1.89 -11.23
C ILE A 17 -4.78 -2.53 -12.42
N GLY A 18 -4.30 -1.71 -13.34
CA GLY A 18 -3.56 -2.19 -14.52
C GLY A 18 -2.11 -2.54 -14.19
N ARG A 19 -1.48 -3.33 -15.06
CA ARG A 19 -0.04 -3.65 -14.94
C ARG A 19 0.83 -2.39 -14.94
N GLU A 20 0.61 -1.47 -15.88
CA GLU A 20 1.40 -0.23 -15.99
C GLU A 20 1.23 0.67 -14.75
N GLU A 21 0.00 0.77 -14.23
CA GLU A 21 -0.30 1.50 -13.00
C GLU A 21 0.43 0.87 -11.80
N PHE A 22 0.40 -0.46 -11.69
CA PHE A 22 1.14 -1.20 -10.68
C PHE A 22 2.65 -0.94 -10.79
N GLU A 23 3.23 -1.13 -11.97
CA GLU A 23 4.68 -0.96 -12.21
C GLU A 23 5.12 0.48 -11.92
N SER A 24 4.31 1.48 -12.31
CA SER A 24 4.54 2.89 -11.96
C SER A 24 4.50 3.12 -10.45
N SER A 25 3.51 2.57 -9.76
CA SER A 25 3.37 2.69 -8.30
C SER A 25 4.50 2.00 -7.52
N MET A 26 5.14 1.00 -8.14
CA MET A 26 6.23 0.21 -7.57
C MET A 26 7.60 0.57 -8.16
N ALA A 27 7.71 1.63 -8.96
CA ALA A 27 8.91 1.93 -9.75
C ALA A 27 10.21 2.05 -8.94
N ASN A 28 10.11 2.44 -7.66
CA ASN A 28 11.24 2.59 -6.75
C ASN A 28 11.33 1.47 -5.69
N VAL A 29 10.57 0.39 -5.85
CA VAL A 29 10.46 -0.70 -4.88
C VAL A 29 10.69 -2.04 -5.56
N ILE A 30 11.75 -2.72 -5.15
CA ILE A 30 12.08 -4.06 -5.63
C ILE A 30 11.06 -5.06 -5.05
N HIS A 31 10.50 -5.94 -5.88
CA HIS A 31 9.54 -6.96 -5.44
C HIS A 31 9.86 -8.31 -6.09
N ASN A 32 9.64 -9.41 -5.35
CA ASN A 32 10.08 -10.76 -5.75
C ASN A 32 9.03 -11.58 -6.51
N LEU A 33 7.76 -11.16 -6.48
CA LEU A 33 6.65 -11.89 -7.10
C LEU A 33 6.11 -11.14 -8.32
N PRO A 34 5.59 -11.84 -9.34
CA PRO A 34 5.03 -11.19 -10.52
C PRO A 34 3.74 -10.44 -10.19
N TYR A 35 3.44 -9.39 -10.96
CA TYR A 35 2.21 -8.58 -10.90
C TYR A 35 0.94 -9.38 -10.53
N GLN A 36 0.66 -10.49 -11.23
CA GLN A 36 -0.56 -11.28 -11.04
C GLN A 36 -0.72 -11.85 -9.62
N LYS A 37 0.38 -12.02 -8.89
CA LYS A 37 0.40 -12.56 -7.52
C LYS A 37 0.25 -11.49 -6.44
N VAL A 38 0.44 -10.21 -6.78
CA VAL A 38 0.55 -9.12 -5.80
C VAL A 38 -0.29 -7.90 -6.13
N VAL A 39 -0.99 -7.88 -7.26
CA VAL A 39 -1.82 -6.73 -7.68
C VAL A 39 -2.92 -6.41 -6.66
N ASP A 40 -3.45 -7.40 -5.94
CA ASP A 40 -4.44 -7.15 -4.90
C ASP A 40 -3.88 -6.42 -3.68
N GLU A 41 -2.55 -6.36 -3.55
CA GLU A 41 -1.80 -5.63 -2.52
C GLU A 41 -1.14 -4.35 -3.05
N ALA A 42 -1.42 -3.97 -4.29
CA ALA A 42 -0.88 -2.75 -4.88
C ALA A 42 -1.21 -1.49 -4.04
N PRO A 43 -0.37 -0.45 -4.05
CA PRO A 43 -0.61 0.79 -3.30
C PRO A 43 -2.02 1.38 -3.53
N GLY A 44 -2.53 1.33 -4.76
CA GLY A 44 -3.87 1.81 -5.11
C GLY A 44 -5.02 1.05 -4.43
N ALA A 45 -4.79 -0.16 -3.91
CA ALA A 45 -5.80 -0.95 -3.21
C ALA A 45 -6.08 -0.47 -1.77
N TYR A 46 -5.18 0.35 -1.23
CA TYR A 46 -5.22 0.85 0.14
C TYR A 46 -5.63 2.32 0.19
N LYS A 47 -6.09 2.75 1.37
CA LYS A 47 -6.25 4.18 1.65
C LYS A 47 -4.88 4.86 1.76
N ASP A 48 -4.88 6.18 1.71
CA ASP A 48 -3.69 6.94 2.02
C ASP A 48 -3.33 6.76 3.51
N ILE A 49 -2.15 6.20 3.76
CA ILE A 49 -1.64 5.99 5.12
C ILE A 49 -1.36 7.32 5.82
N ASP A 50 -0.94 8.36 5.09
CA ASP A 50 -0.61 9.65 5.69
C ASP A 50 -1.85 10.28 6.31
N LEU A 51 -2.99 10.23 5.60
CA LEU A 51 -4.28 10.70 6.11
C LEU A 51 -4.74 9.96 7.37
N VAL A 52 -4.54 8.62 7.39
CA VAL A 52 -4.88 7.80 8.56
C VAL A 52 -4.02 8.17 9.76
N VAL A 53 -2.72 8.39 9.55
CA VAL A 53 -1.80 8.80 10.63
C VAL A 53 -2.13 10.22 11.12
N GLU A 54 -2.41 11.15 10.20
CA GLU A 54 -2.75 12.54 10.54
C GLU A 54 -3.98 12.64 11.42
N THR A 55 -5.04 11.91 11.06
CA THR A 55 -6.27 11.88 11.85
C THR A 55 -6.00 11.44 13.31
N LEU A 56 -5.13 10.45 13.51
CA LEU A 56 -4.79 9.95 14.86
C LEU A 56 -3.91 10.91 15.66
N VAL A 57 -3.09 11.70 14.98
CA VAL A 57 -2.22 12.71 15.58
C VAL A 57 -3.05 13.92 15.99
N GLU A 58 -3.95 14.38 15.12
CA GLU A 58 -4.88 15.47 15.39
C GLU A 58 -5.84 15.14 16.54
N ALA A 59 -6.29 13.88 16.63
CA ALA A 59 -7.08 13.39 17.75
C ALA A 59 -6.29 13.25 19.07
N GLY A 60 -4.96 13.50 19.07
CA GLY A 60 -4.11 13.42 20.25
C GLY A 60 -3.84 12.00 20.76
N ILE A 61 -4.15 10.97 19.96
CA ILE A 61 -4.03 9.55 20.35
C ILE A 61 -2.59 9.05 20.14
N THR A 62 -1.88 9.59 19.14
CA THR A 62 -0.53 9.15 18.76
C THR A 62 0.36 10.32 18.35
N LYS A 63 1.67 10.09 18.21
CA LYS A 63 2.65 11.07 17.74
C LYS A 63 3.47 10.49 16.60
N LYS A 64 3.69 11.26 15.52
CA LYS A 64 4.62 10.88 14.43
C LYS A 64 6.06 10.86 14.97
N VAL A 65 6.79 9.79 14.69
CA VAL A 65 8.21 9.64 15.11
C VAL A 65 9.14 9.58 13.90
N ALA A 66 8.84 8.69 12.95
CA ALA A 66 9.59 8.54 11.71
C ALA A 66 8.67 8.02 10.60
N LYS A 67 9.03 8.30 9.34
CA LYS A 67 8.42 7.69 8.15
C LYS A 67 9.45 6.82 7.46
N LEU A 68 9.10 5.57 7.21
CA LEU A 68 9.94 4.63 6.48
C LEU A 68 9.47 4.57 5.02
N ILE A 69 10.43 4.51 4.10
CA ILE A 69 10.16 4.34 2.67
C ILE A 69 10.68 2.95 2.28
N PRO A 70 9.84 2.09 1.68
CA PRO A 70 10.26 0.75 1.30
C PRO A 70 11.27 0.80 0.15
N LEU A 71 12.31 -0.02 0.25
CA LEU A 71 13.27 -0.27 -0.84
C LEU A 71 12.98 -1.61 -1.54
N ALA A 72 12.57 -2.60 -0.77
CA ALA A 72 12.21 -3.92 -1.27
C ALA A 72 11.06 -4.53 -0.46
N VAL A 73 10.25 -5.36 -1.13
CA VAL A 73 9.17 -6.14 -0.54
C VAL A 73 9.34 -7.60 -0.95
N ILE A 74 9.49 -8.48 0.03
CA ILE A 74 9.59 -9.92 -0.17
C ILE A 74 8.33 -10.58 0.40
N LYS A 75 7.56 -11.24 -0.47
CA LYS A 75 6.35 -11.97 -0.10
C LYS A 75 6.54 -13.46 -0.41
N GLY A 76 6.05 -14.31 0.50
CA GLY A 76 5.98 -15.76 0.28
C GLY A 76 4.87 -16.13 -0.70
N ASP A 77 5.04 -17.25 -1.40
CA ASP A 77 4.01 -17.90 -2.22
C ASP A 77 3.06 -18.77 -1.38
#